data_AF-A0A3S4MA70-F1
#
_entry.id   AF-A0A3S4MA70-F1
#
_cell.length_a   1.000
_cell.length_b   1.000
_cell.length_c   1.000
_cell.angle_alpha   90.00
_cell.angle_beta   90.00
_cell.angle_gamma   90.00
#
_symmetry.space_group_name_H-M   'P 1'
#
loop_
_entity.id
_entity.type
_entity.pdbx_description
1 polymer ?
#
loop_
_entity_poly.entity_id
_entity_poly.type
_entity_poly.pdbx_seq_one_letter_code
_entity_poly.pdbx_strand_id
1 'polypeptide(L)'
;MTSSSRSARRPICCRIANSPPLSVTGSAKLWGHVNVLARCANEKRYLQVNVQATGNYVVAAAPVARGGALGPANITLKRGRLDQLPPRTVLDINQIQDAVSLRDLVPGQPIQLSMLRQAWRIKAGQRVLVVANGDGFSVNAEGQALNNAAVAQNARVRMLSGQVVSGTVDPDGNILINL
;
A
#
# COMPACT_ATOMS: atom_id res chain seq x y z
N MET A 1 20.52 37.06 -16.48
CA MET A 1 20.02 36.71 -15.13
C MET A 1 20.84 35.55 -14.60
N THR A 2 21.63 35.85 -13.58
CA THR A 2 22.73 35.05 -13.00
C THR A 2 22.20 33.92 -12.10
N SER A 3 22.49 32.67 -12.45
CA SER A 3 22.28 31.51 -11.57
C SER A 3 23.60 31.12 -10.91
N SER A 4 23.75 31.53 -9.65
CA SER A 4 24.84 31.15 -8.76
C SER A 4 24.68 29.68 -8.36
N SER A 5 25.33 28.77 -9.10
CA SER A 5 25.48 27.37 -8.69
C SER A 5 26.52 27.26 -7.57
N ARG A 6 26.04 27.07 -6.33
CA ARG A 6 26.92 26.70 -5.21
C ARG A 6 27.53 25.32 -5.50
N SER A 7 28.82 25.34 -5.80
CA SER A 7 29.69 24.19 -5.98
C SER A 7 29.57 23.18 -4.84
N ALA A 8 28.83 22.10 -5.08
CA ALA A 8 28.91 20.89 -4.28
C ALA A 8 30.24 20.20 -4.61
N ARG A 9 31.21 20.23 -3.68
CA ARG A 9 32.49 19.52 -3.82
C ARG A 9 32.23 18.04 -4.12
N ARG A 10 32.40 17.64 -5.38
CA ARG A 10 32.42 16.23 -5.79
C ARG A 10 33.59 15.52 -5.08
N PRO A 11 33.41 14.32 -4.52
CA PRO A 11 34.52 13.56 -3.94
C PRO A 11 35.58 13.25 -4.99
N ILE A 12 36.86 13.40 -4.63
CA ILE A 12 38.01 13.14 -5.51
C ILE A 12 38.06 11.66 -5.94
N CYS A 13 37.53 10.74 -5.13
CA CYS A 13 37.45 9.32 -5.47
C CYS A 13 36.36 8.98 -6.52
N CYS A 14 35.27 9.77 -6.60
CA CYS A 14 34.26 9.63 -7.67
C CYS A 14 34.73 10.17 -9.03
N ARG A 15 35.92 10.77 -9.10
CA ARG A 15 36.53 11.19 -10.38
C ARG A 15 37.31 10.07 -11.07
N ILE A 16 37.71 9.03 -10.34
CA ILE A 16 38.65 8.00 -10.82
C ILE A 16 37.93 6.66 -11.08
N ALA A 17 36.91 6.32 -10.28
CA ALA A 17 36.07 5.15 -10.50
C ALA A 17 34.80 5.57 -11.26
N ASN A 18 34.60 5.07 -12.48
CA ASN A 18 33.47 5.40 -13.36
C ASN A 18 32.07 5.17 -12.75
N SER A 19 31.96 4.48 -11.61
CA SER A 19 30.73 4.35 -10.82
C SER A 19 31.04 3.74 -9.44
N PRO A 20 31.17 4.53 -8.35
CA PRO A 20 31.27 3.94 -7.02
C PRO A 20 29.98 3.19 -6.68
N PRO A 21 30.03 2.06 -5.97
CA PRO A 21 28.83 1.37 -5.52
C PRO A 21 28.08 2.27 -4.53
N LEU A 22 26.91 2.75 -4.97
CA LEU A 22 25.99 3.55 -4.17
C LEU A 22 24.95 2.62 -3.53
N SER A 23 24.70 2.83 -2.24
CA SER A 23 23.62 2.15 -1.53
C SER A 23 22.78 3.16 -0.77
N VAL A 24 21.47 3.00 -0.81
CA VAL A 24 20.54 3.76 0.05
C VAL A 24 20.41 3.06 1.39
N THR A 25 20.63 3.79 2.48
CA THR A 25 20.56 3.23 3.84
C THR A 25 19.22 3.57 4.48
N GLY A 26 18.47 2.55 4.90
CA GLY A 26 17.44 2.67 5.95
C GLY A 26 16.18 3.49 5.63
N SER A 27 15.95 3.93 4.40
CA SER A 27 14.79 4.76 4.06
C SER A 27 13.94 4.09 2.98
N ALA A 28 12.71 3.70 3.32
CA ALA A 28 11.70 3.22 2.35
C ALA A 28 11.30 4.30 1.31
N LYS A 29 11.78 5.53 1.48
CA LYS A 29 11.50 6.67 0.61
C LYS A 29 12.53 6.72 -0.54
N LEU A 30 12.07 6.42 -1.75
CA LEU A 30 12.89 6.32 -2.96
C LEU A 30 13.22 7.67 -3.62
N TRP A 31 12.59 8.77 -3.18
CA TRP A 31 12.72 10.10 -3.80
C TRP A 31 12.62 11.26 -2.79
N GLY A 32 12.94 12.46 -3.24
CA GLY A 32 13.10 13.66 -2.41
C GLY A 32 14.48 13.69 -1.77
N HIS A 33 14.57 14.22 -0.55
CA HIS A 33 15.82 14.23 0.21
C HIS A 33 16.17 12.82 0.68
N VAL A 34 17.20 12.22 0.07
CA VAL A 34 17.66 10.87 0.36
C VAL A 34 19.15 10.94 0.74
N ASN A 35 19.54 10.15 1.73
CA ASN A 35 20.93 9.94 2.09
C ASN A 35 21.44 8.71 1.36
N VAL A 36 22.44 8.91 0.51
CA VAL A 36 23.11 7.84 -0.23
C VAL A 36 24.46 7.59 0.41
N LEU A 37 24.72 6.35 0.78
CA LEU A 37 26.04 5.90 1.19
C LEU A 37 26.86 5.61 -0.06
N ALA A 38 27.90 6.42 -0.27
CA ALA A 38 28.95 6.14 -1.23
C ALA A 38 30.06 5.35 -0.53
N ARG A 39 30.37 4.16 -1.04
CA ARG A 39 31.54 3.38 -0.61
C ARG A 39 32.68 3.60 -1.60
N CYS A 40 33.81 4.09 -1.10
CA CYS A 40 35.00 4.38 -1.86
C CYS A 40 36.17 3.64 -1.21
N ALA A 41 36.63 2.50 -1.74
CA ALA A 41 37.74 1.70 -1.19
C ALA A 41 37.76 1.59 0.37
N ASN A 42 38.43 2.51 1.07
CA ASN A 42 38.55 2.56 2.54
C ASN A 42 37.70 3.63 3.25
N GLU A 43 36.93 4.44 2.52
CA GLU A 43 36.07 5.50 3.06
C GLU A 43 34.59 5.23 2.80
N LYS A 44 33.77 5.50 3.81
CA LYS A 44 32.30 5.51 3.73
C LYS A 44 31.84 6.95 3.88
N ARG A 45 31.14 7.48 2.89
CA ARG A 45 30.63 8.87 2.92
C ARG A 45 29.12 8.89 2.73
N TYR A 46 28.43 9.62 3.59
CA TYR A 46 27.01 9.92 3.40
C TYR A 46 26.87 11.18 2.54
N LEU A 47 26.15 11.04 1.43
CA LEU A 47 25.83 12.12 0.50
C LEU A 47 24.33 12.42 0.61
N GLN A 48 24.00 13.66 0.94
CA GLN A 48 22.62 14.13 0.89
C GLN A 48 22.30 14.59 -0.53
N VAL A 49 21.35 13.92 -1.17
CA VAL A 49 20.92 14.24 -2.53
C VAL A 49 19.42 14.51 -2.56
N ASN A 50 18.98 15.32 -3.52
CA ASN A 50 17.56 15.49 -3.82
C ASN A 50 17.25 14.75 -5.11
N VAL A 51 16.51 13.65 -5.00
CA VAL A 51 16.10 12.81 -6.13
C VAL A 51 14.72 13.25 -6.58
N GLN A 52 14.66 13.87 -7.76
CA GLN A 52 13.40 14.23 -8.40
C GLN A 52 12.92 13.06 -9.26
N ALA A 53 11.79 12.47 -8.89
CA ALA A 53 11.22 11.33 -9.59
C ALA A 53 9.94 11.74 -10.31
N THR A 54 9.82 11.41 -11.59
CA THR A 54 8.58 11.62 -12.36
C THR A 54 8.02 10.27 -12.77
N GLY A 55 6.74 10.04 -12.49
CA GLY A 55 6.09 8.78 -12.79
C GLY A 55 4.58 8.90 -12.76
N ASN A 56 3.92 7.76 -12.92
CA ASN A 56 2.47 7.69 -12.86
C ASN A 56 2.03 7.48 -11.41
N TYR A 57 0.93 8.11 -11.03
CA TYR A 57 0.27 7.94 -9.75
C TYR A 57 -1.24 8.00 -9.93
N VAL A 58 -1.97 7.40 -8.99
CA VAL A 58 -3.43 7.32 -9.08
C VAL A 58 -4.06 8.60 -8.53
N VAL A 59 -5.00 9.15 -9.30
CA VAL A 59 -5.84 10.27 -8.90
C VAL A 59 -7.31 9.92 -9.05
N ALA A 60 -8.18 10.60 -8.30
CA ALA A 60 -9.61 10.54 -8.53
C ALA A 60 -9.97 11.21 -9.86
N ALA A 61 -10.66 10.48 -10.74
CA ALA A 61 -11.17 11.00 -12.02
C ALA A 61 -12.53 11.70 -11.85
N ALA A 62 -13.33 11.22 -10.89
CA ALA A 62 -14.68 11.69 -10.58
C ALA A 62 -14.84 11.89 -9.06
N PRO A 63 -15.84 12.65 -8.59
CA PRO A 63 -16.12 12.75 -7.17
C PRO A 63 -16.53 11.37 -6.61
N VAL A 64 -15.94 10.97 -5.49
CA VAL A 64 -16.28 9.72 -4.80
C VAL A 64 -16.66 10.05 -3.37
N ALA A 65 -17.91 9.77 -3.01
CA ALA A 65 -18.37 9.97 -1.64
C ALA A 65 -17.71 8.98 -0.67
N ARG A 66 -17.68 9.32 0.62
CA ARG A 66 -17.29 8.41 1.70
C ARG A 66 -18.11 7.11 1.63
N GLY A 67 -17.42 5.98 1.69
CA GLY A 67 -18.03 4.65 1.52
C GLY A 67 -18.21 4.22 0.07
N GLY A 68 -17.89 5.08 -0.91
CA GLY A 68 -17.89 4.75 -2.32
C GLY A 68 -16.74 3.81 -2.70
N ALA A 69 -17.04 2.87 -3.60
CA ALA A 69 -16.05 1.97 -4.17
C ALA A 69 -15.19 2.70 -5.22
N LEU A 70 -13.91 2.38 -5.24
CA LEU A 70 -12.99 2.79 -6.28
C LEU A 70 -13.03 1.75 -7.40
N GLY A 71 -13.29 2.25 -8.60
CA GLY A 71 -13.32 1.44 -9.80
C GLY A 71 -12.80 2.25 -10.98
N PRO A 72 -12.64 1.63 -12.15
CA PRO A 72 -12.05 2.24 -13.33
C PRO A 72 -12.78 3.50 -13.83
N ALA A 73 -14.05 3.68 -13.48
CA ALA A 73 -14.82 4.89 -13.80
C ALA A 73 -14.41 6.12 -12.95
N ASN A 74 -13.88 5.89 -11.75
CA ASN A 74 -13.66 6.94 -10.75
C ASN A 74 -12.18 7.23 -10.51
N ILE A 75 -11.28 6.44 -11.08
CA ILE A 75 -9.83 6.53 -10.89
C ILE A 75 -9.12 6.65 -12.23
N THR A 76 -8.01 7.39 -12.26
CA THR A 76 -7.17 7.48 -13.44
C THR A 76 -5.70 7.62 -13.05
N LEU A 77 -4.80 7.26 -13.96
CA LEU A 77 -3.37 7.44 -13.80
C LEU A 77 -2.97 8.81 -14.32
N LYS A 78 -2.34 9.60 -13.47
CA LYS A 78 -1.76 10.90 -13.83
C LYS A 78 -0.25 10.82 -13.74
N ARG A 79 0.45 11.41 -14.72
CA ARG A 79 1.91 11.52 -14.71
C ARG A 79 2.35 12.82 -14.03
N GLY A 80 3.34 12.75 -13.15
CA GLY A 80 3.89 13.94 -12.49
C GLY A 80 4.99 13.63 -11.49
N ARG A 81 5.36 14.66 -10.71
CA ARG A 81 6.45 14.62 -9.72
C ARG A 81 6.05 13.82 -8.49
N LEU A 82 6.66 12.65 -8.32
CA LEU A 82 6.39 11.73 -7.20
C LEU A 82 6.98 12.25 -5.89
N ASP A 83 8.04 13.05 -5.95
CA ASP A 83 8.70 13.64 -4.79
C ASP A 83 7.87 14.71 -4.07
N GLN A 84 6.90 15.29 -4.76
CA GLN A 84 5.96 16.29 -4.22
C GLN A 84 4.65 15.65 -3.74
N LEU A 85 4.44 14.35 -4.00
CA LEU A 85 3.21 13.69 -3.61
C LEU A 85 3.11 13.51 -2.09
N PRO A 86 1.90 13.53 -1.55
CA PRO A 86 1.65 13.13 -0.18
C PRO A 86 2.20 11.72 0.13
N PRO A 87 2.56 11.44 1.39
CA PRO A 87 3.05 10.13 1.78
C PRO A 87 2.01 9.04 1.49
N ARG A 88 2.50 7.86 1.07
CA ARG A 88 1.67 6.69 0.73
C ARG A 88 0.62 6.95 -0.37
N THR A 89 0.94 7.84 -1.32
CA THR A 89 0.16 7.96 -2.57
C THR A 89 0.28 6.66 -3.36
N VAL A 90 -0.85 6.21 -3.90
CA VAL A 90 -0.96 4.98 -4.70
C VAL A 90 -0.32 5.20 -6.06
N LEU A 91 0.55 4.28 -6.48
CA LEU A 91 1.29 4.37 -7.74
C LEU A 91 0.78 3.36 -8.77
N ASP A 92 0.24 2.24 -8.29
CA ASP A 92 -0.32 1.17 -9.11
C ASP A 92 -1.81 1.01 -8.80
N ILE A 93 -2.62 0.99 -9.85
CA ILE A 93 -4.07 0.81 -9.78
C ILE A 93 -4.45 -0.54 -9.16
N ASN A 94 -3.58 -1.56 -9.30
CA ASN A 94 -3.84 -2.89 -8.76
C ASN A 94 -3.88 -2.92 -7.23
N GLN A 95 -3.25 -1.94 -6.56
CA GLN A 95 -3.24 -1.86 -5.10
C GLN A 95 -4.58 -1.42 -4.51
N ILE A 96 -5.48 -0.89 -5.34
CA ILE A 96 -6.75 -0.32 -4.92
C ILE A 96 -7.94 -1.01 -5.58
N GLN A 97 -7.74 -2.20 -6.15
CA GLN A 97 -8.85 -3.07 -6.53
C GLN A 97 -9.73 -3.33 -5.30
N ASP A 98 -11.04 -3.20 -5.49
CA ASP A 98 -12.07 -3.33 -4.44
C ASP A 98 -11.85 -2.43 -3.22
N ALA A 99 -11.10 -1.34 -3.37
CA ALA A 99 -10.92 -0.38 -2.29
C ALA A 99 -12.15 0.52 -2.14
N VAL A 100 -12.45 0.88 -0.89
CA VAL A 100 -13.53 1.79 -0.52
C VAL A 100 -12.94 3.03 0.13
N SER A 101 -13.42 4.20 -0.29
CA SER A 101 -12.96 5.46 0.28
C SER A 101 -13.49 5.68 1.70
N LEU A 102 -12.62 6.11 2.61
CA LEU A 102 -12.98 6.48 3.98
C LEU A 102 -13.43 7.94 4.12
N ARG A 103 -13.28 8.73 3.06
CA ARG A 103 -13.61 10.17 2.99
C ARG A 103 -14.12 10.55 1.61
N ASP A 104 -14.62 11.77 1.45
CA ASP A 104 -14.98 12.28 0.13
C ASP A 104 -13.72 12.62 -0.67
N LEU A 105 -13.68 12.20 -1.93
CA LEU A 105 -12.59 12.46 -2.87
C LEU A 105 -13.05 13.42 -3.95
N VAL A 106 -12.19 14.38 -4.28
CA VAL A 106 -12.42 15.40 -5.31
C VAL A 106 -11.65 15.03 -6.57
N PRO A 107 -12.19 15.28 -7.79
CA PRO A 107 -11.46 15.07 -9.02
C PRO A 107 -10.07 15.74 -9.03
N GLY A 108 -9.07 15.02 -9.53
CA GLY A 108 -7.67 15.45 -9.59
C GLY A 108 -6.87 15.25 -8.31
N GLN A 109 -7.51 14.85 -7.20
CA GLN A 109 -6.84 14.59 -5.93
C GLN A 109 -6.00 13.30 -5.99
N PRO A 110 -4.73 13.31 -5.55
CA PRO A 110 -3.93 12.11 -5.39
C PRO A 110 -4.52 11.16 -4.33
N ILE A 111 -4.70 9.90 -4.70
CA ILE A 111 -5.27 8.88 -3.82
C ILE A 111 -4.17 8.31 -2.93
N GLN A 112 -4.40 8.31 -1.62
CA GLN A 112 -3.47 7.79 -0.61
C GLN A 112 -4.03 6.52 0.02
N LEU A 113 -3.17 5.54 0.31
CA LEU A 113 -3.58 4.30 0.97
C LEU A 113 -4.28 4.54 2.32
N SER A 114 -3.90 5.59 3.06
CA SER A 114 -4.54 5.97 4.32
C SER A 114 -5.95 6.55 4.19
N MET A 115 -6.37 6.90 2.97
CA MET A 115 -7.74 7.33 2.69
C MET A 115 -8.65 6.15 2.37
N LEU A 116 -8.09 4.94 2.24
CA LEU A 116 -8.78 3.77 1.72
C LEU A 116 -8.86 2.68 2.77
N ARG A 117 -9.86 1.84 2.61
CA ARG A 117 -9.91 0.51 3.22
C ARG A 117 -10.28 -0.50 2.14
N GLN A 118 -9.97 -1.76 2.36
CA GLN A 118 -10.53 -2.83 1.53
C GLN A 118 -12.06 -2.89 1.71
N ALA A 119 -12.77 -3.25 0.64
CA ALA A 119 -14.20 -3.53 0.72
C ALA A 119 -14.45 -4.65 1.73
N TRP A 120 -15.61 -4.59 2.40
CA TRP A 120 -16.00 -5.68 3.28
C TRP A 120 -16.47 -6.84 2.41
N ARG A 121 -15.75 -7.95 2.47
CA ARG A 121 -16.17 -9.18 1.82
C ARG A 121 -17.29 -9.87 2.61
N ILE A 122 -17.22 -9.73 3.94
CA ILE A 122 -18.20 -10.23 4.90
C ILE A 122 -18.66 -9.06 5.77
N LYS A 123 -19.98 -8.98 5.98
CA LYS A 123 -20.61 -8.01 6.88
C LYS A 123 -21.11 -8.68 8.15
N ALA A 124 -21.17 -7.94 9.25
CA ALA A 124 -21.79 -8.41 10.49
C ALA A 124 -23.26 -8.81 10.24
N GLY A 125 -23.66 -9.94 10.81
CA GLY A 125 -24.98 -10.54 10.60
C GLY A 125 -25.08 -11.45 9.37
N GLN A 126 -24.09 -11.44 8.47
CA GLN A 126 -24.08 -12.28 7.27
C GLN A 126 -23.87 -13.76 7.65
N ARG A 127 -24.62 -14.67 7.01
CA ARG A 127 -24.40 -16.11 7.09
C ARG A 127 -23.18 -16.46 6.25
N VAL A 128 -22.22 -17.15 6.84
CA VAL A 128 -20.93 -17.51 6.22
C VAL A 128 -20.61 -18.97 6.46
N LEU A 129 -19.87 -19.57 5.53
CA LEU A 129 -19.33 -20.91 5.69
C LEU A 129 -17.97 -20.81 6.40
N VAL A 130 -17.78 -21.61 7.43
CA VAL A 130 -16.52 -21.81 8.13
C VAL A 130 -15.92 -23.13 7.66
N VAL A 131 -14.70 -23.07 7.14
CA VAL A 131 -13.91 -24.21 6.66
C VAL A 131 -12.70 -24.34 7.59
N ALA A 132 -12.69 -25.38 8.40
CA ALA A 132 -11.57 -25.72 9.26
C ALA A 132 -10.79 -26.88 8.67
N ASN A 133 -9.50 -26.66 8.40
CA ASN A 133 -8.59 -27.68 7.87
C ASN A 133 -7.49 -27.96 8.90
N GLY A 134 -7.15 -29.24 9.07
CA GLY A 134 -6.00 -29.71 9.83
C GLY A 134 -5.42 -30.98 9.19
N ASP A 135 -4.41 -31.57 9.81
CA ASP A 135 -3.70 -32.74 9.26
C ASP A 135 -4.65 -33.93 9.05
N GLY A 136 -5.13 -34.10 7.81
CA GLY A 136 -6.00 -35.19 7.38
C GLY A 136 -7.50 -34.98 7.59
N PHE A 137 -7.96 -33.78 7.99
CA PHE A 137 -9.39 -33.50 8.14
C PHE A 137 -9.80 -32.12 7.60
N SER A 138 -11.03 -32.03 7.10
CA SER A 138 -11.68 -30.79 6.69
C SER A 138 -13.11 -30.79 7.21
N VAL A 139 -13.47 -29.75 7.96
CA VAL A 139 -14.80 -29.57 8.55
C VAL A 139 -15.42 -28.30 8.00
N ASN A 140 -16.61 -28.43 7.43
CA ASN A 140 -17.41 -27.32 6.93
C ASN A 140 -18.61 -27.11 7.85
N ALA A 141 -18.81 -25.88 8.32
CA ALA A 141 -19.93 -25.56 9.19
C ALA A 141 -20.39 -24.13 8.94
N GLU A 142 -21.68 -23.88 9.11
CA GLU A 142 -22.24 -22.54 8.91
C GLU A 142 -22.32 -21.76 10.21
N GLY A 143 -22.17 -20.44 10.10
CA GLY A 143 -22.37 -19.54 11.22
C GLY A 143 -22.69 -18.13 10.76
N GLN A 144 -22.85 -17.24 11.74
CA GLN A 144 -23.15 -15.83 11.53
C GLN A 144 -21.94 -14.96 11.88
N ALA A 145 -21.50 -14.12 10.94
CA ALA A 145 -20.40 -13.19 11.16
C ALA A 145 -20.78 -12.14 12.22
N LEU A 146 -19.89 -11.90 13.18
CA LEU A 146 -20.07 -10.92 14.26
C LEU A 146 -19.42 -9.57 13.96
N ASN A 147 -18.51 -9.51 12.99
CA ASN A 147 -17.86 -8.28 12.56
C ASN A 147 -17.74 -8.20 11.03
N ASN A 148 -17.54 -6.98 10.53
CA ASN A 148 -17.16 -6.77 9.14
C ASN A 148 -15.70 -7.18 8.94
N ALA A 149 -15.40 -7.82 7.82
CA ALA A 149 -14.04 -8.21 7.46
C ALA A 149 -13.85 -8.17 5.93
N ALA A 150 -12.68 -7.72 5.50
CA ALA A 150 -12.21 -7.84 4.13
C ALA A 150 -11.49 -9.18 3.91
N VAL A 151 -11.17 -9.48 2.65
CA VAL A 151 -10.31 -10.63 2.29
C VAL A 151 -8.99 -10.56 3.07
N ALA A 152 -8.49 -11.71 3.53
CA ALA A 152 -7.30 -11.87 4.36
C ALA A 152 -7.35 -11.19 5.74
N GLN A 153 -8.50 -10.65 6.16
CA GLN A 153 -8.70 -10.15 7.52
C GLN A 153 -9.31 -11.21 8.43
N ASN A 154 -9.18 -11.01 9.74
CA ASN A 154 -9.80 -11.88 10.73
C ASN A 154 -11.30 -11.56 10.87
N ALA A 155 -12.13 -12.59 10.86
CA ALA A 155 -13.55 -12.52 11.15
C ALA A 155 -13.93 -13.46 12.29
N ARG A 156 -14.80 -12.99 13.17
CA ARG A 156 -15.43 -13.77 14.23
C ARG A 156 -16.79 -14.25 13.77
N VAL A 157 -17.08 -15.52 13.98
CA VAL A 157 -18.33 -16.17 13.58
C VAL A 157 -18.95 -16.84 14.79
N ARG A 158 -20.24 -16.59 15.01
CA ARG A 158 -21.05 -17.36 15.96
C ARG A 158 -21.65 -18.56 15.24
N MET A 159 -21.29 -19.74 15.71
CA MET A 159 -21.80 -21.02 15.23
C MET A 159 -23.24 -21.24 15.73
N LEU A 160 -23.96 -22.16 15.08
CA LEU A 160 -25.29 -22.61 15.53
C LEU A 160 -25.27 -23.18 16.97
N SER A 161 -24.14 -23.76 17.40
CA SER A 161 -23.91 -24.23 18.77
C SER A 161 -23.78 -23.10 19.81
N GLY A 162 -23.71 -21.84 19.37
CA GLY A 162 -23.46 -20.67 20.22
C GLY A 162 -21.98 -20.36 20.44
N GLN A 163 -21.07 -21.27 20.09
CA GLN A 163 -19.63 -21.05 20.15
C GLN A 163 -19.19 -19.95 19.17
N VAL A 164 -18.20 -19.15 19.56
CA VAL A 164 -17.60 -18.14 18.69
C VAL A 164 -16.23 -18.64 18.23
N VAL A 165 -16.05 -18.69 16.91
CA VAL A 165 -14.79 -19.06 16.27
C VAL A 165 -14.21 -17.87 15.51
N SER A 166 -12.89 -17.84 15.36
CA SER A 166 -12.19 -16.80 14.59
C SER A 166 -11.38 -17.45 13.48
N GLY A 167 -11.45 -16.88 12.28
CA GLY A 167 -10.66 -17.33 11.14
C GLY A 167 -10.37 -16.20 10.16
N THR A 168 -9.70 -16.53 9.07
CA THR A 168 -9.31 -15.58 8.03
C THR A 168 -10.28 -15.65 6.86
N VAL A 169 -10.72 -14.50 6.35
CA VAL A 169 -11.65 -14.44 5.22
C VAL A 169 -10.93 -14.77 3.91
N ASP A 170 -11.49 -15.68 3.12
CA ASP A 170 -11.03 -15.95 1.75
C ASP A 170 -11.71 -15.03 0.71
N PRO A 171 -11.25 -15.02 -0.57
CA PRO A 171 -11.89 -14.26 -1.64
C PRO A 171 -13.35 -14.65 -1.92
N ASP A 172 -13.72 -15.91 -1.64
CA ASP A 172 -15.06 -16.47 -1.85
C ASP A 172 -16.04 -16.12 -0.72
N GLY A 173 -15.55 -15.48 0.36
CA GLY A 173 -16.34 -15.07 1.52
C GLY A 173 -16.55 -16.17 2.56
N ASN A 174 -15.75 -17.23 2.52
CA ASN A 174 -15.67 -18.24 3.56
C ASN A 174 -14.62 -17.85 4.61
N ILE A 175 -14.74 -18.48 5.78
CA ILE A 175 -13.84 -18.30 6.91
C ILE A 175 -12.94 -19.51 7.03
N LEU A 176 -11.65 -19.34 6.79
CA LEU A 176 -10.64 -20.37 6.89
C LEU A 176 -10.04 -20.42 8.29
N ILE A 177 -9.99 -21.61 8.88
CA ILE A 177 -9.30 -21.91 10.13
C ILE A 177 -8.29 -23.01 9.85
N ASN A 178 -7.02 -22.75 10.10
CA ASN A 178 -5.96 -23.75 10.03
C ASN A 178 -5.62 -24.17 11.46
N LEU A 179 -5.72 -25.48 11.73
CA LEU A 179 -5.46 -26.10 13.03
C LEU A 179 -4.14 -26.87 13.02
#